data_AF-A0A1F8B1P8-F1
#
_entry.id   AF-A0A1F8B1P8-F1
#
_cell.length_a   1.000
_cell.length_b   1.000
_cell.length_c   1.000
_cell.angle_alpha   90.00
_cell.angle_beta   90.00
_cell.angle_gamma   90.00
#
_symmetry.space_group_name_H-M   'P 1'
#
loop_
_entity.id
_entity.type
_entity.pdbx_description
1 polymer ?
#
loop_
_entity_poly.entity_id
_entity_poly.type
_entity_poly.pdbx_seq_one_letter_code
_entity_poly.pdbx_strand_id
1 'polypeptide(L)'
;MPDYKYFRKDLKKWISAPPEIWQWEATYEDGSSLKQFADDGIFHQFAEIDQSRLAMFKMLSHEFPQTYTLLLSDPSMKLIHFYRNMILNAGATDEKHIRLYCFGYEKKVGARVQKVIMAITPTNELIATEDPDLITV
;
A
#
# COMPACT_ATOMS: atom_id res chain seq x y z
N MET A 1 -11.07 -15.60 -10.83
CA MET A 1 -10.51 -14.26 -10.54
C MET A 1 -9.72 -13.81 -11.76
N PRO A 2 -9.75 -12.53 -12.14
CA PRO A 2 -8.93 -12.05 -13.25
C PRO A 2 -7.44 -12.21 -12.93
N ASP A 3 -6.67 -12.72 -13.91
CA ASP A 3 -5.22 -12.82 -13.84
C ASP A 3 -4.61 -11.45 -14.19
N TYR A 4 -4.30 -10.64 -13.18
CA TYR A 4 -3.64 -9.36 -13.41
C TYR A 4 -2.19 -9.56 -13.84
N LYS A 5 -1.68 -8.68 -14.70
CA LYS A 5 -0.33 -8.83 -15.27
C LYS A 5 0.45 -7.53 -15.28
N TYR A 6 1.75 -7.65 -15.10
CA TYR A 6 2.68 -6.55 -15.31
C TYR A 6 3.86 -7.00 -16.15
N PHE A 7 4.46 -6.03 -16.86
CA PHE A 7 5.63 -6.29 -17.68
C PHE A 7 6.90 -6.08 -16.87
N ARG A 8 7.68 -7.15 -16.67
CA ARG A 8 8.96 -7.09 -15.96
C ARG A 8 10.08 -6.78 -16.97
N LYS A 9 10.61 -5.56 -16.93
CA LYS A 9 11.54 -5.02 -17.95
C LYS A 9 12.85 -5.81 -18.04
N ASP A 10 13.39 -6.27 -16.92
CA ASP A 10 14.61 -7.08 -16.82
C ASP A 10 14.44 -8.45 -17.51
N LEU A 11 13.29 -9.10 -17.31
CA LEU A 11 12.98 -10.41 -17.89
C LEU A 11 12.30 -10.33 -19.26
N LYS A 12 11.96 -9.12 -19.71
CA LYS A 12 11.20 -8.84 -20.95
C LYS A 12 9.95 -9.71 -21.11
N LYS A 13 9.23 -9.97 -20.02
CA LYS A 13 8.06 -10.84 -20.02
C LYS A 13 6.93 -10.31 -19.15
N TRP A 14 5.72 -10.73 -19.50
CA TRP A 14 4.54 -10.55 -18.66
C TRP A 14 4.56 -11.57 -17.51
N ILE A 15 4.25 -11.09 -16.31
CA ILE A 15 4.16 -11.90 -15.09
C ILE A 15 2.76 -11.71 -14.50
N SER A 16 2.15 -12.81 -14.08
CA SER A 16 0.87 -12.77 -13.36
C SER A 16 1.07 -12.32 -11.92
N ALA A 17 0.19 -11.44 -11.45
CA ALA A 17 0.11 -10.99 -10.07
C ALA A 17 -1.27 -11.38 -9.52
N PRO A 18 -1.36 -12.19 -8.45
CA PRO A 18 -2.64 -12.46 -7.81
C PRO A 18 -3.18 -11.18 -7.16
N PRO A 19 -4.51 -10.98 -7.15
CA PRO A 19 -5.11 -9.86 -6.44
C PRO A 19 -4.81 -9.95 -4.95
N GLU A 20 -4.68 -8.79 -4.30
CA GLU A 20 -4.49 -8.69 -2.86
C GLU A 20 -5.81 -8.37 -2.15
N ILE A 21 -5.91 -8.77 -0.88
CA ILE A 21 -7.07 -8.48 -0.01
C ILE A 21 -7.28 -6.97 0.11
N TRP A 22 -6.18 -6.26 0.34
CA TRP A 22 -6.10 -4.81 0.36
C TRP A 22 -5.37 -4.32 -0.88
N GLN A 23 -6.00 -3.39 -1.58
CA GLN A 23 -5.52 -2.84 -2.83
C GLN A 23 -5.49 -1.34 -2.75
N TRP A 24 -4.56 -0.70 -3.44
CA TRP A 24 -4.50 0.75 -3.46
C TRP A 24 -5.10 1.40 -4.71
N GLU A 25 -5.62 2.60 -4.53
CA GLU A 25 -5.99 3.52 -5.59
C GLU A 25 -5.42 4.92 -5.30
N ALA A 26 -4.69 5.47 -6.27
CA ALA A 26 -4.14 6.81 -6.24
C ALA A 26 -4.99 7.72 -7.13
N THR A 27 -5.50 8.83 -6.57
CA THR A 27 -6.26 9.84 -7.32
C THR A 27 -5.44 11.12 -7.43
N TYR A 28 -5.30 11.62 -8.65
CA TYR A 28 -4.55 12.83 -8.95
C TYR A 28 -5.44 14.08 -8.89
N GLU A 29 -4.83 15.27 -8.84
CA GLU A 29 -5.53 16.56 -8.76
C GLU A 29 -6.51 16.81 -9.93
N ASP A 30 -6.24 16.21 -11.10
CA ASP A 30 -7.12 16.30 -12.28
C ASP A 30 -8.31 15.30 -12.24
N GLY A 31 -8.43 14.54 -11.15
CA GLY A 31 -9.48 13.53 -10.95
C GLY A 31 -9.20 12.19 -11.62
N SER A 32 -8.11 12.06 -12.39
CA SER A 32 -7.70 10.75 -12.91
C SER A 32 -7.20 9.85 -11.78
N SER A 33 -7.32 8.53 -11.94
CA SER A 33 -6.82 7.58 -10.95
C SER A 33 -5.96 6.47 -11.54
N LEU A 34 -5.02 6.00 -10.72
CA LEU A 34 -4.21 4.82 -10.96
C LEU A 34 -4.58 3.77 -9.90
N LYS A 35 -5.08 2.62 -10.36
CA LYS A 35 -5.43 1.48 -9.49
C LYS A 35 -4.28 0.48 -9.49
N GLN A 36 -4.00 -0.15 -8.34
CA GLN A 36 -3.02 -1.24 -8.27
C GLN A 36 -3.38 -2.38 -9.22
N PHE A 37 -4.67 -2.71 -9.29
CA PHE A 37 -5.24 -3.75 -10.11
C PHE A 37 -6.31 -3.10 -11.01
N ALA A 38 -5.92 -2.66 -12.20
CA ALA A 38 -6.77 -1.90 -13.10
C ALA A 38 -7.83 -2.78 -13.79
N ASP A 39 -8.92 -2.15 -14.23
CA ASP A 39 -10.08 -2.87 -14.78
C ASP A 39 -9.77 -3.60 -16.12
N ASP A 40 -8.67 -3.22 -16.78
CA ASP A 40 -8.13 -3.85 -17.99
C ASP A 40 -7.22 -5.07 -17.71
N GLY A 41 -7.06 -5.44 -16.43
CA GLY A 41 -6.21 -6.55 -16.01
C GLY A 41 -4.73 -6.19 -15.87
N ILE A 42 -4.36 -4.91 -15.89
CA ILE A 42 -2.99 -4.48 -15.63
C ILE A 42 -2.74 -4.35 -14.12
N PHE A 43 -1.59 -4.86 -13.68
CA PHE A 43 -1.04 -4.61 -12.36
C PHE A 43 -0.07 -3.44 -12.42
N HIS A 44 -0.40 -2.35 -11.74
CA HIS A 44 0.48 -1.19 -11.60
C HIS A 44 1.33 -1.31 -10.33
N GLN A 45 2.61 -0.98 -10.45
CA GLN A 45 3.53 -0.92 -9.34
C GLN A 45 3.41 0.43 -8.62
N PHE A 46 3.64 0.42 -7.31
CA PHE A 46 3.61 1.64 -6.50
C PHE A 46 4.54 2.74 -7.03
N ALA A 47 5.69 2.37 -7.59
CA ALA A 47 6.66 3.30 -8.18
C ALA A 47 6.15 4.03 -9.43
N GLU A 48 5.01 3.62 -10.00
CA GLU A 48 4.35 4.30 -11.14
C GLU A 48 3.50 5.49 -10.69
N ILE A 49 3.23 5.64 -9.39
CA ILE A 49 2.46 6.76 -8.87
C ILE A 49 3.26 8.06 -9.02
N ASP A 50 2.66 9.03 -9.72
CA ASP A 50 3.20 10.39 -9.78
C ASP A 50 2.86 11.15 -8.49
N GLN A 51 3.77 11.07 -7.53
CA GLN A 51 3.67 11.72 -6.21
C GLN A 51 3.47 13.25 -6.30
N SER A 52 3.91 13.90 -7.39
CA SER A 52 3.86 15.36 -7.51
C SER A 52 2.46 15.92 -7.79
N ARG A 53 1.55 15.06 -8.27
CA ARG A 53 0.16 15.39 -8.63
C ARG A 53 -0.86 14.64 -7.76
N LEU A 54 -0.38 13.93 -6.74
CA LEU A 54 -1.19 13.01 -5.96
C LEU A 54 -2.04 13.78 -4.94
N ALA A 55 -3.36 13.73 -5.08
CA ALA A 55 -4.29 14.40 -4.18
C ALA A 55 -4.78 13.46 -3.06
N MET A 56 -4.95 12.18 -3.39
CA MET A 56 -5.56 11.20 -2.49
C MET A 56 -5.01 9.80 -2.75
N PHE A 57 -4.86 9.04 -1.69
CA PHE A 57 -4.51 7.62 -1.73
C PHE A 57 -5.50 6.82 -0.89
N LYS A 58 -6.00 5.70 -1.43
CA LYS A 58 -6.94 4.83 -0.74
C LYS A 58 -6.38 3.43 -0.62
N MET A 59 -6.64 2.79 0.51
CA MET A 59 -6.64 1.34 0.64
C MET A 59 -8.09 0.86 0.61
N LEU A 60 -8.39 -0.08 -0.29
CA LEU A 60 -9.69 -0.66 -0.58
C LEU A 60 -9.61 -2.17 -0.39
N SER A 61 -10.71 -2.81 0.03
CA SER A 61 -10.79 -4.27 0.08
C SER A 61 -12.05 -4.78 -0.60
N HIS A 62 -11.94 -5.93 -1.26
CA HIS A 62 -13.09 -6.67 -1.75
C HIS A 62 -13.67 -7.64 -0.70
N GLU A 63 -12.90 -7.94 0.35
CA GLU A 63 -13.30 -8.83 1.44
C GLU A 63 -13.90 -8.05 2.62
N PHE A 64 -13.40 -6.83 2.84
CA PHE A 64 -13.83 -5.97 3.93
C PHE A 64 -14.52 -4.70 3.40
N PRO A 65 -15.61 -4.22 4.01
CA PRO A 65 -16.32 -3.02 3.55
C PRO A 65 -15.57 -1.71 3.86
N GLN A 66 -14.50 -1.76 4.66
CA GLN A 66 -13.75 -0.58 5.06
C GLN A 66 -12.96 -0.01 3.88
N THR A 67 -12.85 1.32 3.87
CA THR A 67 -11.94 2.06 2.99
C THR A 67 -11.13 3.01 3.86
N TYR A 68 -9.81 2.96 3.73
CA TYR A 68 -8.93 3.91 4.41
C TYR A 68 -8.43 4.93 3.40
N THR A 69 -8.66 6.21 3.68
CA THR A 69 -8.33 7.30 2.77
C THR A 69 -7.29 8.20 3.40
N LEU A 70 -6.21 8.46 2.67
CA LEU A 70 -5.21 9.48 2.98
C LEU A 70 -5.37 10.64 2.01
N LEU A 71 -5.58 11.84 2.56
CA LEU A 71 -5.60 13.09 1.78
C LEU A 71 -4.22 13.74 1.83
N LEU A 72 -3.68 14.04 0.66
CA LEU A 72 -2.37 14.67 0.48
C LEU A 72 -2.61 16.11 0.05
N SER A 73 -2.81 16.98 1.04
CA SER A 73 -3.16 18.40 0.82
C SER A 73 -1.94 19.33 0.79
N ASP A 74 -0.77 18.82 1.14
CA ASP A 74 0.47 19.59 1.16
C ASP A 74 1.46 19.00 0.14
N PRO A 75 1.95 19.79 -0.83
CA PRO A 75 2.90 19.32 -1.85
C PRO A 75 4.22 18.76 -1.30
N SER A 76 4.55 19.02 -0.04
CA SER A 76 5.72 18.46 0.65
C SER A 76 5.47 17.09 1.28
N MET A 77 4.22 16.61 1.31
CA MET A 77 3.90 15.25 1.73
C MET A 77 4.34 14.26 0.65
N LYS A 78 4.98 13.18 1.08
CA LYS A 78 5.33 12.06 0.22
C LYS A 78 4.62 10.82 0.74
N LEU A 79 3.82 10.20 -0.12
CA LEU A 79 3.15 8.95 0.18
C LEU A 79 4.18 7.84 0.41
N ILE A 80 3.96 7.05 1.45
CA ILE A 80 4.69 5.84 1.79
C ILE A 80 3.74 4.66 1.60
N HIS A 81 4.23 3.58 0.98
CA HIS A 81 3.53 2.29 0.96
C HIS A 81 4.55 1.16 0.94
N PHE A 82 4.35 0.15 1.77
CA PHE A 82 5.16 -1.06 1.80
C PHE A 82 4.42 -2.20 2.51
N TYR A 83 4.92 -3.42 2.35
CA TYR A 83 4.45 -4.56 3.12
C TYR A 83 5.42 -4.86 4.26
N ARG A 84 4.89 -5.08 5.46
CA ARG A 84 5.67 -5.67 6.55
C ARG A 84 5.27 -7.13 6.68
N ASN A 85 6.19 -8.05 6.37
CA ASN A 85 5.96 -9.48 6.54
C ASN A 85 6.56 -9.92 7.89
N MET A 86 5.78 -10.64 8.68
CA MET A 86 6.14 -11.13 10.01
C MET A 86 5.94 -12.64 10.06
N ILE A 87 6.80 -13.34 10.80
CA ILE A 87 6.66 -14.77 11.06
C ILE A 87 6.36 -14.94 12.54
N LEU A 88 5.19 -15.47 12.87
CA LEU A 88 4.84 -15.87 14.23
C LEU A 88 5.21 -17.34 14.43
N ASN A 89 5.66 -17.68 15.65
CA ASN A 89 6.03 -19.04 16.05
C ASN A 89 7.02 -19.71 15.08
N ALA A 90 8.04 -18.96 14.65
CA ALA A 90 9.04 -19.43 13.69
C ALA A 90 9.67 -20.76 14.14
N GLY A 91 9.63 -21.77 13.25
CA GLY A 91 10.15 -23.11 13.53
C GLY A 91 9.25 -24.02 14.36
N ALA A 92 8.05 -23.58 14.75
CA ALA A 92 7.03 -24.42 15.40
C ALA A 92 6.05 -25.01 14.38
N THR A 93 5.27 -26.00 14.80
CA THR A 93 4.23 -26.64 13.95
C THR A 93 3.10 -25.68 13.56
N ASP A 94 2.93 -24.59 14.29
CA ASP A 94 1.92 -23.56 14.10
C ASP A 94 2.49 -22.23 13.59
N GLU A 95 3.63 -22.29 12.88
CA GLU A 95 4.22 -21.13 12.21
C GLU A 95 3.20 -20.40 11.32
N LYS A 96 3.11 -19.07 11.46
CA LYS A 96 2.20 -18.23 10.66
C LYS A 96 2.94 -17.09 10.01
N HIS A 97 2.69 -16.92 8.71
CA HIS A 97 3.21 -15.81 7.92
C HIS A 97 2.13 -14.73 7.83
N ILE A 98 2.43 -13.58 8.41
CA ILE A 98 1.51 -12.43 8.47
C ILE A 98 2.04 -11.33 7.56
N ARG A 99 1.15 -10.70 6.82
CA ARG A 99 1.43 -9.49 6.04
C ARG A 99 0.61 -8.34 6.59
N LEU A 100 1.29 -7.24 6.88
CA LEU A 100 0.69 -5.93 7.14
C LEU A 100 0.75 -5.07 5.88
N TYR A 101 -0.35 -4.38 5.59
CA TYR A 101 -0.42 -3.39 4.51
C TYR A 101 -0.14 -2.01 5.11
N CYS A 102 1.11 -1.54 4.95
CA CYS A 102 1.55 -0.29 5.53
C CYS A 102 1.45 0.83 4.49
N PHE A 103 0.79 1.94 4.86
CA PHE A 103 0.66 3.12 4.03
C PHE A 103 0.63 4.38 4.89
N GLY A 104 0.95 5.53 4.32
CA GLY A 104 1.00 6.77 5.10
C GLY A 104 1.76 7.85 4.36
N TYR A 105 2.35 8.79 5.10
CA TYR A 105 3.15 9.84 4.48
C TYR A 105 4.33 10.25 5.37
N GLU A 106 5.34 10.78 4.71
CA GLU A 106 6.33 11.63 5.35
C GLU A 106 6.16 13.08 4.92
N LYS A 107 6.44 14.00 5.82
CA LYS A 107 6.40 15.44 5.56
C LYS A 107 7.58 16.11 6.23
N LYS A 108 8.19 17.07 5.53
CA LYS A 108 9.22 17.93 6.11
C LYS A 108 8.57 19.07 6.90
N VAL A 109 8.86 19.17 8.18
CA VAL A 109 8.42 20.26 9.07
C VAL A 109 9.67 20.95 9.64
N GLY A 110 10.03 22.08 9.05
CA GLY A 110 11.30 22.76 9.34
C GLY A 110 12.52 21.89 8.99
N ALA A 111 13.35 21.58 9.99
CA ALA A 111 14.52 20.70 9.82
C ALA A 111 14.20 19.22 10.03
N ARG A 112 12.98 18.85 10.45
CA ARG A 112 12.61 17.48 10.79
C ARG A 112 11.75 16.84 9.71
N VAL A 113 11.82 15.53 9.60
CA VAL A 113 10.89 14.71 8.81
C VAL A 113 9.96 14.02 9.79
N GLN A 114 8.67 14.30 9.68
CA GLN A 114 7.63 13.59 10.42
C GLN A 114 7.08 12.48 9.53
N LYS A 115 6.84 11.31 10.11
CA LYS A 115 6.23 10.17 9.44
C LYS A 115 4.96 9.78 10.16
N VAL A 116 3.89 9.55 9.41
CA VAL A 116 2.68 8.93 9.92
C VAL A 116 2.45 7.69 9.07
N ILE A 117 2.49 6.53 9.69
CA ILE A 117 2.29 5.23 9.04
C ILE A 117 1.07 4.57 9.66
N MET A 118 0.19 4.08 8.81
CA MET A 118 -0.92 3.22 9.17
C MET A 118 -0.64 1.82 8.65
N ALA A 119 -0.90 0.81 9.45
CA ALA A 119 -0.78 -0.59 9.09
C ALA A 119 -2.12 -1.28 9.25
N ILE A 120 -2.57 -1.96 8.20
CA ILE A 120 -3.77 -2.80 8.25
C ILE A 120 -3.34 -4.22 8.58
N THR A 121 -3.86 -4.77 9.67
CA THR A 121 -3.59 -6.15 10.13
C THR A 121 -4.43 -7.18 9.37
N PRO A 122 -4.09 -8.48 9.44
CA PRO A 122 -4.94 -9.53 8.86
C PRO A 122 -6.33 -9.61 9.48
N THR A 123 -6.49 -9.12 10.71
CA THR A 123 -7.77 -9.02 11.43
C THR A 123 -8.55 -7.76 11.07
N ASN A 124 -8.10 -6.99 10.06
CA ASN A 124 -8.73 -5.75 9.61
C ASN A 124 -8.72 -4.62 10.67
N GLU A 125 -7.70 -4.62 11.53
CA GLU A 125 -7.44 -3.52 12.46
C GLU A 125 -6.48 -2.51 11.82
N LEU A 126 -6.68 -1.23 12.11
CA LEU A 126 -5.80 -0.16 11.67
C LEU A 126 -4.93 0.29 12.85
N ILE A 127 -3.62 0.17 12.70
CA ILE A 127 -2.63 0.64 13.68
C ILE A 127 -1.93 1.87 13.11
N ALA A 128 -1.99 3.02 13.79
CA ALA A 128 -1.25 4.23 13.41
C ALA A 128 0.01 4.37 14.28
N THR A 129 1.15 4.63 13.67
CA THR A 129 2.45 4.75 14.32
C THR A 129 3.41 5.64 13.53
N GLU A 130 4.40 6.22 14.20
CA GLU A 130 5.55 6.86 13.54
C GLU A 130 6.68 5.85 13.27
N ASP A 131 6.68 4.73 13.99
CA ASP A 131 7.64 3.64 13.90
C ASP A 131 6.91 2.31 13.65
N PRO A 132 6.94 1.79 12.41
CA PRO A 132 6.24 0.57 12.05
C PRO A 132 6.90 -0.67 12.64
N ASP A 133 8.15 -0.59 13.11
CA ASP A 133 8.87 -1.72 13.70
C ASP A 133 8.32 -2.10 15.09
N LEU A 134 7.63 -1.18 15.75
CA LEU A 134 6.97 -1.39 17.04
C LEU A 134 5.69 -2.23 16.96
N ILE A 135 5.14 -2.46 15.76
CA ILE A 135 3.91 -3.24 15.62
C ILE A 135 4.20 -4.70 15.97
N THR A 136 3.48 -5.22 16.96
CA THR A 136 3.46 -6.63 17.34
C THR A 136 2.07 -7.19 17.08
N VAL A 137 1.99 -8.40 16.52
CA VAL A 137 0.74 -9.06 16.08
C VAL A 137 0.72 -10.48 16.62
#